data_AF-T0DN49-F1
#
_entry.id   AF-T0DN49-F1
#
_cell.length_a   1.000
_cell.length_b   1.000
_cell.length_c   1.000
_cell.angle_alpha   90.00
_cell.angle_beta   90.00
_cell.angle_gamma   90.00
#
_symmetry.space_group_name_H-M   'P 1'
#
loop_
_entity.id
_entity.type
_entity.pdbx_description
1 polymer ?
#
loop_
_entity_poly.entity_id
_entity_poly.type
_entity_poly.pdbx_seq_one_letter_code
_entity_poly.pdbx_strand_id
1 'polypeptide(L)' 'MINHEIHATHTCFACDTIIPWTGDVFGNVILVHGNEVDATIAVSDQKGEYVECSVQLQCPECGAVNQFKVLHHR' A
#
# COMPACT_ATOMS: atom_id res chain seq x y z
N MET A 1 -16.57 -14.02 5.79
CA MET A 1 -15.71 -13.47 4.73
C MET A 1 -14.76 -12.53 5.43
N ILE A 2 -13.47 -12.87 5.47
CA ILE A 2 -12.44 -12.00 6.05
C ILE A 2 -12.28 -10.83 5.07
N ASN A 3 -12.40 -9.60 5.57
CA ASN A 3 -12.25 -8.39 4.76
C ASN A 3 -10.78 -8.28 4.35
N HIS A 4 -10.49 -8.53 3.08
CA HIS A 4 -9.12 -8.52 2.54
C HIS A 4 -8.63 -7.13 2.12
N GLU A 5 -9.38 -6.08 2.46
CA GLU A 5 -9.14 -4.71 1.98
C GLU A 5 -8.32 -3.91 2.99
N ILE A 6 -7.17 -3.40 2.55
CA ILE A 6 -6.27 -2.52 3.28
C ILE A 6 -6.70 -1.09 3.00
N HIS A 7 -6.93 -0.30 4.05
CA HIS A 7 -7.15 1.14 3.95
C HIS A 7 -6.05 1.83 4.74
N ALA A 8 -5.22 2.63 4.08
CA ALA A 8 -4.08 3.28 4.72
C ALA A 8 -3.74 4.63 4.08
N THR A 9 -2.90 5.39 4.78
CA THR A 9 -2.37 6.68 4.31
C THR A 9 -0.86 6.70 4.42
N HIS A 10 -0.20 7.37 3.48
CA HIS A 10 1.25 7.62 3.52
C HIS A 10 1.54 9.11 3.32
N THR A 11 2.44 9.67 4.11
CA THR A 11 2.89 11.06 3.93
C THR A 11 4.02 11.10 2.93
N CYS A 12 3.85 11.85 1.84
CA CYS A 12 4.88 12.02 0.82
C CYS A 12 6.17 12.58 1.44
N PHE A 13 7.30 11.90 1.28
CA PHE A 13 8.58 12.36 1.85
C PHE A 13 9.08 13.69 1.24
N ALA A 14 8.55 14.07 0.07
CA ALA A 14 9.05 15.21 -0.70
C ALA A 14 8.22 16.50 -0.50
N CYS A 15 6.90 16.39 -0.29
CA CYS A 15 6.00 17.54 -0.20
C CYS A 15 4.99 17.47 0.95
N ASP A 16 5.14 16.49 1.86
CA ASP A 16 4.30 16.27 3.04
C ASP A 16 2.79 16.05 2.73
N THR A 17 2.43 15.89 1.46
CA THR A 17 1.06 15.57 1.06
C THR A 17 0.67 14.18 1.57
N ILE A 18 -0.54 14.08 2.12
CA ILE A 18 -1.13 12.80 2.54
C ILE A 18 -1.66 12.07 1.31
N ILE A 19 -1.16 10.88 1.05
CA ILE A 19 -1.53 10.00 -0.05
C ILE A 19 -2.40 8.86 0.51
N PRO A 20 -3.73 8.90 0.34
CA PRO A 20 -4.58 7.75 0.66
C PRO A 20 -4.36 6.62 -0.35
N TRP A 21 -4.38 5.38 0.11
CA TRP A 21 -4.32 4.22 -0.77
C TRP A 21 -5.09 3.03 -0.19
N THR A 22 -5.60 2.20 -1.09
CA THR A 22 -6.40 1.02 -0.78
C THR A 22 -5.91 -0.18 -1.56
N GLY A 23 -5.90 -1.36 -0.96
CA GLY A 23 -5.49 -2.57 -1.69
C GLY A 23 -6.15 -3.84 -1.17
N ASP A 24 -6.47 -4.75 -2.06
CA ASP A 24 -7.06 -6.04 -1.75
C ASP A 24 -6.01 -7.15 -1.70
N VAL A 25 -5.92 -7.86 -0.59
CA VAL A 25 -5.07 -9.04 -0.42
C VAL A 25 -5.73 -10.24 -1.12
N PHE A 26 -5.18 -10.65 -2.26
CA PHE A 26 -5.58 -11.87 -2.98
C PHE A 26 -4.45 -12.90 -2.93
N GLY A 27 -4.54 -13.86 -2.00
CA GLY A 27 -3.53 -14.90 -1.80
C GLY A 27 -2.19 -14.31 -1.32
N ASN A 28 -1.17 -14.35 -2.19
CA ASN A 28 0.17 -13.77 -1.93
C ASN A 28 0.41 -12.46 -2.70
N VAL A 29 -0.64 -11.84 -3.25
CA VAL A 29 -0.54 -10.59 -4.01
C VAL A 29 -1.52 -9.58 -3.44
N ILE A 30 -1.14 -8.31 -3.37
CA ILE A 30 -2.06 -7.23 -3.05
C ILE A 30 -2.33 -6.47 -4.33
N LEU A 31 -3.60 -6.42 -4.74
CA LEU A 31 -4.06 -5.63 -5.86
C LEU A 31 -4.44 -4.25 -5.32
N VAL A 32 -3.72 -3.20 -5.72
CA VAL A 32 -4.15 -1.84 -5.38
C VAL A 32 -5.30 -1.46 -6.29
N HIS A 33 -6.40 -1.02 -5.70
CA HIS A 33 -7.52 -0.45 -6.42
C HIS A 33 -7.75 0.96 -5.89
N GLY A 34 -7.34 1.96 -6.68
CA GLY A 34 -7.56 3.37 -6.39
C GLY A 34 -7.23 4.21 -7.62
N ASN A 35 -8.22 4.94 -8.15
CA ASN A 35 -8.13 5.65 -9.43
C ASN A 35 -7.10 6.81 -9.47
N GLU A 36 -6.50 7.18 -8.34
CA GLU A 36 -5.73 8.42 -8.22
C GLU A 36 -4.23 8.20 -7.91
N VAL A 37 -3.80 6.96 -7.65
CA VAL A 37 -2.43 6.67 -7.24
C VAL A 37 -1.89 5.48 -8.02
N ASP A 38 -0.86 5.71 -8.86
CA ASP A 38 -0.05 4.64 -9.42
C ASP A 38 0.69 3.95 -8.26
N ALA A 39 0.16 2.80 -7.86
CA ALA A 39 0.60 2.08 -6.69
C ALA A 39 0.93 0.63 -7.04
N THR A 40 2.11 0.19 -6.63
CA THR A 40 2.55 -1.20 -6.76
C THR A 40 2.77 -1.77 -5.38
N ILE A 41 2.08 -2.85 -5.04
CA ILE A 41 2.25 -3.54 -3.76
C ILE A 41 2.66 -4.99 -3.99
N ALA A 42 3.74 -5.40 -3.33
CA ALA A 42 4.20 -6.78 -3.33
C ALA A 42 4.19 -7.32 -1.90
N VAL A 43 3.67 -8.54 -1.72
CA VAL A 43 3.82 -9.26 -0.45
C VAL A 43 5.24 -9.80 -0.38
N SER A 44 5.99 -9.37 0.63
CA SER A 44 7.39 -9.78 0.81
C SER A 44 7.54 -10.96 1.78
N ASP A 45 6.66 -11.07 2.77
CA ASP A 45 6.71 -12.15 3.78
C ASP A 45 5.36 -12.33 4.49
N GLN A 46 5.17 -13.48 5.13
CA GLN A 46 4.03 -13.79 6.00
C GLN A 46 4.52 -14.15 7.39
N LYS A 47 4.10 -13.39 8.40
CA LYS A 47 4.48 -13.56 9.80
C LYS A 47 3.24 -13.81 10.65
N GLY A 48 2.83 -15.07 10.74
CA GLY A 48 1.65 -15.49 11.50
C GLY A 48 0.37 -14.86 10.93
N GLU A 49 -0.29 -14.02 11.74
CA GLU A 49 -1.49 -13.27 11.33
C GLU A 49 -1.18 -11.99 10.54
N TYR A 50 0.10 -11.69 10.28
CA TYR A 50 0.51 -10.47 9.59
C TYR A 50 1.10 -10.74 8.21
N VAL A 51 0.87 -9.80 7.29
CA VAL A 51 1.44 -9.76 5.94
C VAL A 51 2.39 -8.56 5.85
N GLU A 52 3.67 -8.82 5.53
CA GLU A 52 4.63 -7.75 5.24
C GLU A 52 4.51 -7.38 3.77
N CYS A 53 4.30 -6.10 3.49
CA CYS A 53 4.05 -5.58 2.17
C CYS A 53 5.10 -4.52 1.83
N SER A 54 5.67 -4.61 0.64
CA SER A 54 6.46 -3.53 0.04
C SER A 54 5.54 -2.71 -0.85
N VAL A 55 5.44 -1.42 -0.55
CA VAL A 55 4.50 -0.49 -1.20
C VAL A 55 5.31 0.58 -1.93
N GLN A 56 4.95 0.80 -3.19
CA GLN A 56 5.40 1.94 -3.98
C GLN A 56 4.18 2.78 -4.35
N LEU A 57 4.17 4.08 -4.04
CA LEU A 57 3.14 5.04 -4.42
C LEU A 57 3.75 6.21 -5.16
N GLN A 58 3.17 6.65 -6.27
CA GLN A 58 3.50 7.94 -6.86
C GLN A 58 2.64 9.05 -6.24
N CYS A 59 3.28 10.09 -5.70
CA CYS A 59 2.56 11.24 -5.15
C CYS A 59 1.82 12.00 -6.27
N PRO A 60 0.51 12.22 -6.15
CA PRO A 60 -0.26 12.92 -7.20
C PRO A 60 0.12 14.40 -7.31
N GLU A 61 0.58 15.02 -6.22
CA GLU A 61 0.90 16.46 -6.19
C GLU A 61 2.27 16.78 -6.75
N CYS A 62 3.31 16.02 -6.37
CA CYS A 62 4.69 16.34 -6.75
C CYS A 62 5.36 15.28 -7.64
N GLY A 63 4.65 14.19 -7.97
CA GLY A 63 5.17 13.09 -8.79
C GLY A 63 6.25 12.24 -8.13
N ALA A 64 6.60 12.48 -6.86
CA ALA A 64 7.65 11.72 -6.18
C ALA A 64 7.22 10.27 -5.94
N VAL A 65 8.13 9.33 -6.22
CA VAL A 65 7.93 7.91 -5.97
C VAL A 65 8.31 7.59 -4.53
N ASN A 66 7.30 7.22 -3.72
CA ASN A 66 7.44 6.85 -2.32
C ASN A 66 7.51 5.32 -2.22
N GLN A 67 8.57 4.78 -1.61
CA GLN A 67 8.73 3.35 -1.38
C GLN A 67 8.89 3.07 0.12
N PHE A 68 8.04 2.21 0.66
CA PHE A 68 8.04 1.89 2.09
C PHE A 68 7.51 0.48 2.35
N LYS A 69 7.69 0.00 3.58
CA LYS A 69 7.17 -1.29 4.03
C LYS A 69 6.06 -1.10 5.04
N VAL A 70 5.03 -1.94 4.97
CA VAL A 70 3.94 -1.98 5.95
C VAL A 70 3.69 -3.40 6.41
N LEU A 71 3.19 -3.52 7.65
CA LEU A 71 2.74 -4.77 8.22
C LEU A 71 1.21 -4.69 8.37
N HIS A 72 0.47 -5.56 7.69
CA HIS A 72 -1.00 -5.58 7.73
C HIS A 72 -1.50 -6.84 8.44
N HIS A 73 -2.54 -6.72 9.27
CA HIS A 73 -3.18 -7.86 9.93
C HIS A 73 -4.18 -8.51 8.96
N ARG A 74 -4.21 -9.85 8.91
CA ARG A 74 -5.05 -10.63 7.98
C ARG A 74 -6.55 -10.56 8.27
#